data_AF-V2XIB2-F1
#
_entry.id   AF-V2XIB2-F1
#
_cell.length_a   1.000
_cell.length_b   1.000
_cell.length_c   1.000
_cell.angle_alpha   90.00
_cell.angle_beta   90.00
_cell.angle_gamma   90.00
#
_symmetry.space_group_name_H-M   'P 1'
#
loop_
_entity.id
_entity.type
_entity.pdbx_description
1 polymer ?
#
loop_
_entity_poly.entity_id
_entity_poly.type
_entity_poly.pdbx_seq_one_letter_code
_entity_poly.pdbx_strand_id
1 'polypeptide(L)'
;MIKTNSDITIIIIPLKRLQYSMKNDILNNYGLQAVIINQDMPWNRKWWNQNLHHITMKQSETAEIVIVTVEQFFRQKGKQMLIQFGELMEERQFMSRILLVVVDKGHMVSTAGILHFRYQKAFCKAYGNLKIIQIQL
;
A
#
# COMPACT_ATOMS: atom_id res chain seq x y z
N MET A 1 1.48 -27.18 10.23
CA MET A 1 2.29 -25.99 10.58
C MET A 1 1.34 -24.82 10.76
N ILE A 2 1.14 -24.33 11.99
CA ILE A 2 0.23 -23.21 12.26
C ILE A 2 1.01 -21.94 11.90
N LYS A 3 0.63 -21.26 10.80
CA LYS A 3 1.16 -19.92 10.48
C LYS A 3 0.71 -18.96 11.59
N THR A 4 1.59 -18.70 12.54
CA THR A 4 1.45 -17.57 13.47
C THR A 4 1.46 -16.28 12.64
N ASN A 5 0.46 -15.41 12.85
CA ASN A 5 0.23 -14.14 12.13
C ASN A 5 1.35 -13.73 11.17
N SER A 6 1.17 -13.93 9.86
CA SER A 6 2.22 -13.57 8.91
C SER A 6 2.35 -12.05 8.86
N ASP A 7 3.55 -11.58 9.16
CA ASP A 7 3.95 -10.20 8.97
C ASP A 7 3.78 -9.80 7.49
N ILE A 8 3.46 -8.52 7.27
CA ILE A 8 3.26 -7.95 5.95
C ILE A 8 4.28 -6.83 5.74
N THR A 9 4.87 -6.82 4.55
CA THR A 9 5.61 -5.66 4.05
C THR A 9 4.77 -4.89 3.03
N ILE A 10 4.65 -3.58 3.21
CA ILE A 10 3.99 -2.70 2.24
C ILE A 10 5.05 -2.00 1.40
N ILE A 11 4.91 -2.03 0.08
CA ILE A 11 5.76 -1.30 -0.86
C ILE A 11 4.89 -0.29 -1.62
N ILE A 12 5.17 1.00 -1.42
CA ILE A 12 4.47 2.09 -2.09
C ILE A 12 5.18 2.41 -3.40
N ILE A 13 4.46 2.30 -4.53
CA ILE A 13 5.00 2.53 -5.87
C ILE A 13 4.02 3.41 -6.65
N PRO A 14 4.48 4.47 -7.34
CA PRO A 14 3.59 5.40 -8.02
C PRO A 14 3.07 4.86 -9.37
N LEU A 15 3.79 3.94 -10.02
CA LEU A 15 3.51 3.49 -11.38
C LEU A 15 3.05 2.03 -11.42
N LYS A 16 1.82 1.80 -11.91
CA LYS A 16 1.22 0.46 -12.04
C LYS A 16 2.10 -0.54 -12.79
N ARG A 17 2.71 -0.12 -13.91
CA ARG A 17 3.59 -0.99 -14.70
C ARG A 17 4.75 -1.54 -13.87
N LEU A 18 5.31 -0.71 -12.98
CA LEU A 18 6.36 -1.14 -12.06
C LEU A 18 5.84 -2.11 -11.01
N GLN A 19 4.60 -1.94 -10.54
CA GLN A 19 3.97 -2.87 -9.59
C GLN A 19 3.88 -4.30 -10.17
N TYR A 20 3.44 -4.43 -11.42
CA TYR A 20 3.33 -5.74 -12.08
C TYR A 20 4.69 -6.38 -12.32
N SER A 21 5.68 -5.62 -12.80
CA SER A 21 7.05 -6.12 -12.95
C SER A 21 7.58 -6.62 -11.60
N MET A 22 7.47 -5.79 -10.56
CA MET A 22 8.00 -6.12 -9.24
C MET A 22 7.30 -7.29 -8.60
N LYS A 23 5.97 -7.42 -8.74
CA LYS A 23 5.24 -8.61 -8.28
C LYS A 23 5.80 -9.88 -8.92
N ASN A 24 6.00 -9.87 -10.23
CA ASN A 24 6.53 -11.02 -10.96
C ASN A 24 7.97 -11.34 -10.51
N ASP A 25 8.81 -10.31 -10.35
CA ASP A 25 10.18 -10.49 -9.88
C ASP A 25 10.22 -11.04 -8.46
N ILE A 26 9.35 -10.55 -7.57
CA ILE A 26 9.23 -11.04 -6.19
C ILE A 26 8.86 -12.53 -6.16
N LEU A 27 7.85 -12.90 -6.94
CA LEU A 27 7.38 -14.29 -7.00
C LEU A 27 8.45 -15.21 -7.62
N ASN A 28 9.04 -14.79 -8.74
CA ASN A 28 9.98 -15.64 -9.49
C ASN A 28 11.33 -15.80 -8.78
N ASN A 29 11.83 -14.75 -8.14
CA ASN A 29 13.16 -14.76 -7.56
C ASN A 29 13.16 -15.19 -6.09
N TYR A 30 12.06 -14.96 -5.35
CA TYR A 30 12.01 -15.21 -3.91
C TYR A 30 10.87 -16.13 -3.47
N GLY A 31 9.95 -16.50 -4.37
CA GLY A 31 8.81 -17.36 -4.04
C GLY A 31 7.76 -16.72 -3.13
N LEU A 32 7.88 -15.42 -2.85
CA LEU A 32 6.99 -14.70 -1.94
C LEU A 32 5.70 -14.30 -2.64
N GLN A 33 4.58 -14.39 -1.90
CA GLN A 33 3.29 -13.99 -2.43
C GLN A 33 3.09 -12.48 -2.29
N ALA A 34 3.03 -11.80 -3.42
CA ALA A 34 2.78 -10.37 -3.51
C ALA A 34 1.43 -10.07 -4.17
N VAL A 35 0.69 -9.12 -3.59
CA VAL A 35 -0.52 -8.57 -4.19
C VAL A 35 -0.28 -7.14 -4.65
N ILE A 36 -1.03 -6.72 -5.66
CA ILE A 36 -0.99 -5.36 -6.19
C ILE A 36 -2.28 -4.66 -5.79
N ILE A 37 -2.20 -3.43 -5.30
CA ILE A 37 -3.37 -2.62 -4.94
C ILE A 37 -3.25 -1.29 -5.67
N ASN A 38 -4.18 -1.03 -6.57
CA ASN A 38 -4.23 0.19 -7.36
C ASN A 38 -5.67 0.48 -7.78
N GLN A 39 -5.88 1.54 -8.56
CA GLN A 39 -7.24 1.98 -8.95
C GLN A 39 -8.03 0.96 -9.79
N ASP A 40 -7.38 -0.04 -10.38
CA ASP A 40 -8.04 -1.06 -11.21
C ASP A 40 -8.52 -2.25 -10.38
N MET A 41 -8.23 -2.27 -9.07
CA MET A 41 -8.68 -3.35 -8.20
C MET A 41 -10.21 -3.30 -8.02
N PRO A 42 -10.89 -4.46 -8.12
CA PRO A 42 -12.33 -4.52 -7.99
C PRO A 42 -12.74 -4.19 -6.56
N TRP A 43 -13.85 -3.45 -6.41
CA TRP A 43 -14.48 -3.15 -5.12
C TRP A 43 -15.18 -4.38 -4.56
N ASN A 44 -14.45 -5.47 -4.29
CA ASN A 44 -15.01 -6.74 -3.87
C ASN A 44 -14.41 -7.20 -2.55
N ARG A 45 -15.19 -7.07 -1.46
CA ARG A 45 -14.77 -7.50 -0.11
C ARG A 45 -14.33 -8.96 -0.06
N LYS A 46 -14.92 -9.84 -0.88
CA LYS A 46 -14.52 -11.25 -0.98
C LYS A 46 -13.07 -11.39 -1.46
N TRP A 47 -12.65 -10.54 -2.40
CA TRP A 47 -11.28 -10.54 -2.92
C TRP A 47 -10.27 -10.17 -1.82
N TRP A 48 -10.53 -9.11 -1.05
CA TRP A 48 -9.67 -8.68 0.07
C TRP A 48 -9.54 -9.73 1.17
N ASN A 49 -10.66 -10.35 1.49
CA ASN A 49 -10.73 -11.45 2.44
C ASN A 49 -9.88 -12.65 2.00
N GLN A 50 -9.86 -12.96 0.70
CA GLN A 50 -9.13 -14.10 0.12
C GLN A 50 -7.65 -13.82 -0.20
N ASN A 51 -7.26 -12.55 -0.34
CA ASN A 51 -5.93 -12.20 -0.86
C ASN A 51 -5.08 -11.42 0.13
N LEU A 52 -5.65 -10.90 1.23
CA LEU A 52 -4.91 -10.01 2.13
C LEU A 52 -5.21 -10.26 3.62
N HIS A 53 -6.47 -10.10 4.00
CA HIS A 53 -6.87 -10.15 5.39
C HIS A 53 -8.36 -10.49 5.52
N HIS A 54 -8.64 -11.62 6.15
CA HIS A 54 -10.00 -12.03 6.41
C HIS A 54 -10.54 -11.34 7.68
N ILE A 55 -11.14 -10.16 7.52
CA ILE A 55 -11.60 -9.29 8.64
C ILE A 55 -12.47 -10.07 9.64
N THR A 56 -13.40 -10.89 9.14
CA THR A 56 -14.36 -11.61 9.98
C THR A 56 -13.75 -12.79 10.74
N MET A 57 -12.76 -13.47 10.15
CA MET A 57 -12.14 -14.65 10.76
C MET A 57 -10.82 -14.32 11.47
N LYS A 58 -10.38 -13.05 11.40
CA LYS A 58 -9.14 -12.56 12.01
C LYS A 58 -7.92 -13.37 11.58
N GLN A 59 -7.93 -13.86 10.33
CA GLN A 59 -6.88 -14.72 9.80
C GLN A 59 -6.01 -13.98 8.79
N SER A 60 -4.73 -14.31 8.87
CA SER A 60 -3.66 -13.89 7.97
C SER A 60 -3.72 -14.79 6.73
N GLU A 61 -4.08 -14.20 5.59
CA GLU A 61 -4.08 -14.89 4.31
C GLU A 61 -2.79 -14.60 3.52
N THR A 62 -2.65 -15.34 2.41
CA THR A 62 -1.45 -15.68 1.64
C THR A 62 -0.41 -14.59 1.35
N ALA A 63 -0.78 -13.31 1.33
CA ALA A 63 0.13 -12.24 0.93
C ALA A 63 1.11 -11.83 2.04
N GLU A 64 2.41 -11.90 1.70
CA GLU A 64 3.52 -11.42 2.53
C GLU A 64 3.93 -10.01 2.12
N ILE A 65 3.67 -9.65 0.86
CA ILE A 65 4.03 -8.35 0.29
C ILE A 65 2.80 -7.69 -0.34
N VAL A 66 2.62 -6.41 -0.03
CA VAL A 66 1.54 -5.58 -0.55
C VAL A 66 2.14 -4.42 -1.34
N ILE A 67 2.00 -4.48 -2.66
CA ILE A 67 2.49 -3.44 -3.56
C ILE A 67 1.35 -2.50 -3.88
N VAL A 68 1.42 -1.24 -3.43
CA VAL A 68 0.26 -0.34 -3.44
C VAL A 68 0.58 1.02 -4.05
N THR A 69 -0.39 1.64 -4.74
CA THR A 69 -0.24 3.04 -5.13
C THR A 69 -0.60 3.96 -3.98
N VAL A 70 0.09 5.08 -3.86
CA VAL A 70 -0.05 6.02 -2.75
C VAL A 70 -1.49 6.57 -2.62
N GLU A 71 -2.24 6.63 -3.72
CA GLU A 71 -3.62 7.12 -3.74
C GLU A 71 -4.56 6.22 -2.94
N GLN A 72 -4.26 4.92 -2.84
CA GLN A 72 -5.10 3.92 -2.17
C GLN A 72 -5.19 4.14 -0.66
N PHE A 73 -4.26 4.89 -0.08
CA PHE A 73 -4.28 5.27 1.34
C PHE A 73 -5.23 6.42 1.64
N PHE A 74 -5.66 7.18 0.62
CA PHE A 74 -6.41 8.41 0.82
C PHE A 74 -7.85 8.31 0.29
N ARG A 75 -8.71 9.22 0.78
CA ARG A 75 -10.09 9.33 0.30
C ARG A 75 -10.11 9.79 -1.17
N GLN A 76 -11.02 9.22 -1.97
CA GLN A 76 -11.28 9.75 -3.31
C GLN A 76 -11.88 11.16 -3.21
N LYS A 77 -11.38 12.10 -4.01
CA LYS A 77 -11.99 13.44 -4.11
C LYS A 77 -13.47 13.34 -4.48
N GLY A 78 -14.33 13.96 -3.68
CA GLY A 78 -15.79 14.01 -3.93
C GLY A 78 -16.58 12.83 -3.37
N LYS A 79 -15.93 11.84 -2.75
CA LYS A 79 -16.61 10.77 -2.00
C LYS A 79 -16.18 10.82 -0.53
N GLN A 80 -17.14 10.67 0.39
CA GLN A 80 -16.86 10.65 1.83
C GLN A 80 -16.11 9.37 2.27
N MET A 81 -16.13 8.33 1.44
CA MET A 81 -15.61 7.00 1.76
C MET A 81 -14.11 6.88 1.41
N LEU A 82 -13.35 6.25 2.30
CA LEU A 82 -11.97 5.84 2.04
C LEU A 82 -11.95 4.81 0.89
N ILE A 83 -10.83 4.73 0.17
CA ILE A 83 -10.60 3.60 -0.73
C ILE A 83 -10.35 2.37 0.16
N GLN A 84 -10.79 1.18 -0.26
CA GLN A 84 -10.79 -0.04 0.57
C GLN A 84 -9.46 -0.33 1.29
N PHE A 85 -8.32 0.02 0.69
CA PHE A 85 -7.03 -0.12 1.37
C PHE A 85 -6.87 0.87 2.53
N GLY A 86 -7.27 2.13 2.35
CA GLY A 86 -7.33 3.12 3.42
C GLY A 86 -8.25 2.69 4.56
N GLU A 87 -9.41 2.08 4.26
CA GLU A 87 -10.28 1.49 5.30
C GLU A 87 -9.56 0.38 6.06
N LEU A 88 -8.82 -0.47 5.35
CA LEU A 88 -8.07 -1.56 5.97
C LEU A 88 -6.89 -1.07 6.83
N MET A 89 -6.29 0.07 6.48
CA MET A 89 -5.27 0.73 7.29
C MET A 89 -5.83 1.31 8.60
N GLU A 90 -7.15 1.44 8.75
CA GLU A 90 -7.79 1.79 10.03
C GLU A 90 -8.01 0.54 10.92
N GLU A 91 -7.93 -0.67 10.37
CA GLU A 91 -8.11 -1.91 11.12
C GLU A 91 -6.87 -2.26 11.95
N ARG A 92 -6.99 -2.13 13.28
CA ARG A 92 -5.90 -2.34 14.23
C ARG A 92 -5.17 -3.67 14.07
N GLN A 93 -5.91 -4.74 13.74
CA GLN A 93 -5.33 -6.08 13.56
C GLN A 93 -4.51 -6.20 12.27
N PHE A 94 -4.96 -5.54 11.21
CA PHE A 94 -4.18 -5.47 9.98
C PHE A 94 -2.91 -4.64 10.23
N MET A 95 -3.05 -3.48 10.87
CA MET A 95 -1.93 -2.60 11.21
C MET A 95 -0.88 -3.29 12.08
N SER A 96 -1.28 -4.09 13.07
CA SER A 96 -0.34 -4.84 13.92
C SER A 96 0.48 -5.91 13.18
N ARG A 97 0.12 -6.25 11.94
CA ARG A 97 0.87 -7.19 11.09
C ARG A 97 1.87 -6.46 10.19
N ILE A 98 1.78 -5.14 10.06
CA ILE A 98 2.67 -4.41 9.15
C ILE A 98 4.01 -4.27 9.84
N LEU A 99 5.00 -5.01 9.34
CA LEU A 99 6.36 -4.99 9.86
C LEU A 99 7.17 -3.85 9.24
N LEU A 100 6.96 -3.60 7.94
CA LEU A 100 7.78 -2.68 7.18
C LEU A 100 6.97 -1.96 6.11
N VAL A 101 7.23 -0.66 5.97
CA VAL A 101 6.74 0.15 4.85
C VAL A 101 7.94 0.68 4.07
N VAL A 102 7.98 0.35 2.78
CA VAL A 102 8.99 0.80 1.83
C VAL A 102 8.35 1.81 0.88
N VAL A 103 9.00 2.94 0.65
CA VAL A 103 8.55 3.96 -0.30
C VAL A 103 9.50 3.99 -1.49
N ASP A 104 9.08 3.45 -2.63
CA ASP A 104 9.81 3.62 -3.88
C ASP A 104 9.65 5.07 -4.38
N LYS A 105 10.64 5.55 -5.13
CA LYS A 105 10.68 6.93 -5.65
C LYS A 105 10.47 7.99 -4.57
N GLY A 106 11.08 7.80 -3.40
CA GLY A 106 11.00 8.75 -2.28
C GLY A 106 11.38 10.20 -2.64
N HIS A 107 12.16 10.41 -3.71
CA HIS A 107 12.41 11.74 -4.26
C HIS A 107 11.14 12.48 -4.72
N MET A 108 10.01 11.80 -4.92
CA MET A 108 8.71 12.43 -5.22
C MET A 108 8.08 13.16 -4.03
N VAL A 109 8.58 12.92 -2.80
CA VAL A 109 8.17 13.64 -1.59
C VAL A 109 8.73 15.06 -1.58
N SER A 110 9.92 15.25 -2.13
CA SER A 110 10.63 16.53 -2.15
C SER A 110 10.65 17.11 -3.56
N THR A 111 10.63 18.42 -3.70
CA THR A 111 10.88 19.11 -4.97
C THR A 111 12.38 19.37 -5.22
N ALA A 112 13.27 18.62 -4.55
CA ALA A 112 14.72 18.82 -4.66
C ALA A 112 15.19 18.82 -6.12
N GLY A 113 15.68 19.97 -6.59
CA GLY A 113 16.03 20.25 -8.00
C GLY A 113 15.18 21.34 -8.66
N ILE A 114 14.04 21.72 -8.08
CA ILE A 114 13.25 22.86 -8.55
C ILE A 114 13.66 24.11 -7.77
N LEU A 115 14.64 24.83 -8.30
CA LEU A 115 15.06 26.14 -7.80
C LEU A 115 13.86 27.13 -7.80
N HIS A 116 13.68 27.80 -6.66
CA HIS A 116 13.27 29.22 -6.59
C HIS A 116 11.82 29.67 -6.83
N PHE A 117 10.78 28.86 -6.59
CA PHE A 117 9.44 29.44 -6.38
C PHE A 117 8.79 28.90 -5.11
N ARG A 118 8.56 29.81 -4.15
CA ARG A 118 8.07 29.61 -2.77
C ARG A 118 6.68 28.95 -2.63
N TYR A 119 6.19 28.24 -3.64
CA TYR A 119 4.81 27.72 -3.71
C TYR A 119 4.67 26.43 -4.53
N GLN A 120 5.59 25.47 -4.45
CA GLN A 120 5.47 24.25 -5.26
C GLN A 120 5.07 23.03 -4.44
N LYS A 121 3.84 22.58 -4.71
CA LYS A 121 3.23 21.32 -4.26
C LYS A 121 4.10 20.15 -4.75
N ALA A 122 4.15 19.06 -3.97
CA ALA A 122 4.85 17.84 -4.37
C ALA A 122 4.47 17.41 -5.80
N PHE A 123 5.45 16.91 -6.57
CA PHE A 123 5.26 16.48 -7.97
C PHE A 123 4.11 15.46 -8.08
N CYS A 124 4.06 14.51 -7.15
CA CYS A 124 2.86 13.74 -6.87
C CYS A 124 2.22 14.25 -5.57
N LYS A 125 1.03 14.85 -5.67
CA LYS A 125 0.32 15.43 -4.51
C LYS A 125 0.10 14.42 -3.39
N ALA A 126 -0.13 13.15 -3.72
CA ALA A 126 -0.35 12.09 -2.74
C ALA A 126 0.94 11.71 -1.99
N TYR A 127 2.13 11.78 -2.63
CA TYR A 127 3.41 11.57 -1.95
C TYR A 127 3.71 12.64 -0.91
N GLY A 128 3.30 13.89 -1.16
CA GLY A 128 3.40 14.96 -0.16
C GLY A 128 2.63 14.69 1.14
N ASN A 129 1.68 13.74 1.11
CA ASN A 129 0.87 13.35 2.27
C ASN A 129 1.38 12.07 2.96
N LEU A 130 2.53 11.52 2.58
CA LEU A 130 3.06 10.28 3.17
C LEU A 130 3.31 10.37 4.68
N LYS A 131 3.49 11.58 5.24
CA LYS A 131 3.57 11.80 6.70
C LYS A 131 2.32 11.27 7.45
N ILE A 132 1.16 11.24 6.79
CA ILE A 132 -0.09 10.72 7.37
C ILE A 132 -0.04 9.19 7.51
N ILE A 133 0.77 8.51 6.69
CA ILE A 133 0.93 7.05 6.67
C ILE A 133 2.03 6.61 7.67
N GLN A 134 2.35 7.45 8.67
CA GLN A 134 3.24 7.06 9.76
C GLN A 134 2.61 5.94 10.57
N ILE A 135 3.02 4.71 10.28
CA ILE A 135 2.74 3.55 11.11
C ILE A 135 3.61 3.70 12.36
N GLN A 136 2.96 3.83 13.52
CA GLN A 136 3.63 3.68 14.80
C GLN A 136 3.94 2.19 14.96
N LEU A 137 5.17 1.80 14.63
CA LEU A 137 5.71 0.47 14.92
C LEU A 137 5.96 0.32 16.42
#